data_AF-A0A965HQR5-F1
#
_entry.id   AF-A0A965HQR5-F1
#
_cell.length_a   1.000
_cell.length_b   1.000
_cell.length_c   1.000
_cell.angle_alpha   90.00
_cell.angle_beta   90.00
_cell.angle_gamma   90.00
#
_symmetry.space_group_name_H-M   'P 1'
#
loop_
_entity.id
_entity.type
_entity.pdbx_description
1 polymer ?
#
loop_
_entity_poly.entity_id
_entity_poly.type
_entity_poly.pdbx_seq_one_letter_code
_entity_poly.pdbx_strand_id
1 'polypeptide(L)'
;MKIKDWCDEAKRLANKVSFRRIPAIDALRPKNLFPWLATLLFLFVAADSVSAQGISKEQPKDEKTSKEDPIQLYKTGSFSEAERVWREKVLVNPRDPVVRNNLALAYFQLGDKERALAYGLSAYLISPETASVAWNTRIFAQGADQLDRAVLALWDDQGASWLTRRLGVFGWQGILVLGSAACALAVGLGLASGYFEKRRTMLFRLGAGTLVVGLLGIGTGGAALGIYGKLADRSAVMIVDVVPLRSVPTEVEPQAEKAYPPGSVAHLEKSFLGWSKIRMPNQDAGWIRTEHLVPLY
;
A
#
# COMPACT_ATOMS: atom_id res chain seq x y z
N MET A 1 -8.39 -47.92 40.59
CA MET A 1 -7.96 -46.57 41.02
C MET A 1 -9.04 -45.59 40.61
N LYS A 2 -9.66 -44.84 41.53
CA LYS A 2 -10.81 -43.97 41.23
C LYS A 2 -10.29 -42.57 40.85
N ILE A 3 -10.98 -41.87 39.94
CA ILE A 3 -10.62 -40.52 39.42
C ILE A 3 -10.32 -39.50 40.53
N LYS A 4 -10.94 -39.66 41.71
CA LYS A 4 -10.74 -38.79 42.87
C LYS A 4 -9.30 -38.83 43.41
N ASP A 5 -8.65 -40.00 43.34
CA ASP A 5 -7.26 -40.20 43.79
C ASP A 5 -6.27 -39.41 42.92
N TRP A 6 -6.57 -39.25 41.63
CA TRP A 6 -5.73 -38.51 40.68
C TRP A 6 -5.76 -37.00 40.91
N CYS A 7 -6.92 -36.43 41.25
CA CYS A 7 -7.03 -35.01 41.53
C CYS A 7 -6.29 -34.61 42.81
N ASP A 8 -6.33 -35.46 43.82
CA ASP A 8 -5.65 -35.23 45.09
C ASP A 8 -4.12 -35.39 44.94
N GLU A 9 -3.67 -36.35 44.12
CA GLU A 9 -2.25 -36.52 43.80
C GLU A 9 -1.72 -35.36 42.93
N ALA A 10 -2.50 -34.89 41.95
CA ALA A 10 -2.14 -33.73 41.13
C ALA A 10 -2.02 -32.44 41.96
N LYS A 11 -2.93 -32.21 42.94
CA LYS A 11 -2.83 -31.08 43.87
C LYS A 11 -1.60 -31.16 44.77
N ARG A 12 -1.25 -32.36 45.25
CA ARG A 12 -0.01 -32.58 46.03
C ARG A 12 1.24 -32.27 45.22
N LEU A 13 1.28 -32.69 43.95
CA LEU A 13 2.41 -32.44 43.06
C LEU A 13 2.53 -30.96 42.70
N ALA A 14 1.41 -30.28 42.44
CA ALA A 14 1.39 -28.83 42.17
C ALA A 14 1.94 -28.01 43.35
N ASN A 15 1.64 -28.39 44.59
CA ASN A 15 2.14 -27.72 45.78
C ASN A 15 3.63 -28.02 46.10
N LYS A 16 4.21 -29.09 45.53
CA LYS A 16 5.64 -29.41 45.68
C LYS A 16 6.52 -28.67 44.69
N VAL A 17 5.98 -28.19 43.57
CA VAL A 17 6.74 -27.48 42.54
C VAL A 17 6.73 -25.99 42.84
N SER A 18 7.76 -25.51 43.56
CA SER A 18 7.98 -24.07 43.73
C SER A 18 8.59 -23.50 42.44
N PHE A 19 7.79 -22.85 41.61
CA PHE A 19 8.33 -22.06 40.50
C PHE A 19 9.05 -20.84 41.06
N ARG A 20 10.33 -20.68 40.71
CA ARG A 20 11.10 -19.48 41.06
C ARG A 20 10.41 -18.28 40.40
N ARG A 21 9.78 -17.41 41.19
CA ARG A 21 9.20 -16.16 40.69
C ARG A 21 10.35 -15.30 40.15
N ILE A 22 10.46 -15.19 38.83
CA ILE A 22 11.39 -14.27 38.18
C ILE A 22 10.74 -12.88 38.25
N PRO A 23 11.32 -11.90 38.95
CA PRO A 23 10.74 -10.57 39.01
C PRO A 23 10.75 -9.95 37.61
N ALA A 24 9.69 -9.25 37.20
CA ALA A 24 9.57 -8.64 35.88
C ALA A 24 10.74 -7.69 35.53
N ILE A 25 11.39 -7.15 36.57
CA ILE A 25 12.56 -6.26 36.46
C ILE A 25 13.80 -7.01 35.95
N ASP A 26 13.92 -8.32 36.17
CA ASP A 26 15.04 -9.12 35.65
C ASP A 26 14.98 -9.30 34.12
N ALA A 27 13.79 -9.18 33.52
CA ALA A 27 13.62 -9.15 32.08
C ALA A 27 14.15 -7.84 31.46
N LEU A 28 14.17 -6.73 32.23
CA LEU A 28 14.65 -5.41 31.82
C LEU A 28 16.16 -5.21 32.05
N ARG A 29 16.91 -6.26 32.39
CA ARG A 29 18.38 -6.14 32.54
C ARG A 29 19.03 -5.78 31.19
N PRO A 30 20.06 -4.92 31.16
CA PRO A 30 20.73 -4.51 29.92
C PRO A 30 21.19 -5.68 29.03
N LYS A 31 21.63 -6.78 29.65
CA LYS A 31 22.07 -8.01 28.97
C LYS A 31 20.95 -8.71 28.18
N ASN A 32 19.69 -8.57 28.61
CA ASN A 32 18.54 -9.12 27.91
C ASN A 32 17.97 -8.14 26.89
N LEU A 33 18.09 -6.82 27.11
CA LEU A 33 17.58 -5.78 26.20
C LEU A 33 18.50 -5.53 25.00
N PHE A 34 19.82 -5.64 25.18
CA PHE A 34 20.80 -5.37 24.13
C PHE A 34 20.58 -6.15 22.82
N PRO A 35 20.30 -7.48 22.83
CA PRO A 35 20.04 -8.20 21.58
C PRO A 35 18.75 -7.72 20.89
N TRP A 36 17.71 -7.35 21.65
CA TRP A 36 16.47 -6.81 21.08
C TRP A 36 16.66 -5.41 20.49
N LEU A 37 17.37 -4.53 21.19
CA LEU A 37 17.75 -3.21 20.69
C LEU A 37 18.62 -3.32 19.44
N ALA A 38 19.60 -4.24 19.42
CA ALA A 38 20.43 -4.49 18.25
C ALA A 38 19.63 -5.02 17.06
N THR A 39 18.68 -5.93 17.28
CA THR A 39 17.78 -6.40 16.21
C THR A 39 16.82 -5.32 15.72
N LEU A 40 16.29 -4.48 16.61
CA LEU A 40 15.44 -3.34 16.25
C LEU A 40 16.23 -2.31 15.44
N LEU A 41 17.45 -1.99 15.89
CA LEU A 41 18.34 -1.05 15.21
C LEU A 41 18.80 -1.60 13.86
N PHE A 42 19.09 -2.91 13.76
CA PHE A 42 19.42 -3.56 12.50
C PHE A 42 18.23 -3.59 11.55
N LEU A 43 17.01 -3.84 12.03
CA LEU A 43 15.78 -3.73 11.22
C LEU A 43 15.50 -2.28 10.78
N PHE A 44 15.81 -1.29 11.61
CA PHE A 44 15.66 0.13 11.27
C PHE A 44 16.67 0.57 10.21
N VAL A 45 17.95 0.19 10.37
CA VAL A 45 19.02 0.47 9.39
C VAL A 45 18.81 -0.31 8.10
N ALA A 46 18.30 -1.55 8.17
CA ALA A 46 17.91 -2.34 7.00
C ALA A 46 16.70 -1.74 6.28
N ALA A 47 15.74 -1.17 7.00
CA ALA A 47 14.60 -0.46 6.39
C ALA A 47 15.04 0.81 5.65
N ASP A 48 16.00 1.57 6.20
CA ASP A 48 16.58 2.71 5.50
C ASP A 48 17.41 2.30 4.28
N SER A 49 18.12 1.18 4.31
CA SER A 49 18.91 0.71 3.15
C SER A 49 18.05 0.05 2.05
N VAL A 50 16.90 -0.55 2.40
CA VAL A 50 15.89 -1.01 1.42
C VAL A 50 15.10 0.17 0.84
N SER A 51 14.94 1.26 1.59
CA SER A 51 14.36 2.51 1.06
C SER A 51 15.38 3.39 0.33
N ALA A 52 16.68 3.26 0.61
CA ALA A 52 17.74 4.10 0.02
C ALA A 52 18.35 3.52 -1.27
N GLN A 53 18.08 2.26 -1.64
CA GLN A 53 18.35 1.75 -2.99
C GLN A 53 17.21 2.13 -3.95
N GLY A 54 17.01 3.44 -4.10
CA GLY A 54 16.04 4.04 -5.02
C GLY A 54 16.23 5.53 -5.26
N ILE A 55 17.23 6.17 -4.62
CA ILE A 55 17.63 7.55 -4.91
C ILE A 55 19.11 7.53 -5.32
N SER A 56 19.42 6.72 -6.33
CA SER A 56 20.48 7.12 -7.24
C SER A 56 20.00 8.43 -7.87
N LYS A 57 20.67 9.55 -7.57
CA LYS A 57 20.65 10.74 -8.43
C LYS A 57 21.36 10.43 -9.76
N GLU A 58 20.99 9.34 -10.41
CA GLU A 58 21.23 9.19 -11.83
C GLU A 58 20.04 9.85 -12.50
N GLN A 59 20.23 11.14 -12.79
CA GLN A 59 19.56 11.71 -13.94
C GLN A 59 19.81 10.74 -15.10
N PRO A 60 18.79 10.27 -15.84
CA PRO A 60 19.03 9.60 -17.10
C PRO A 60 19.78 10.60 -17.96
N LYS A 61 21.07 10.33 -18.14
CA LYS A 61 21.92 11.07 -19.04
C LYS A 61 21.51 10.65 -20.45
N ASP A 62 20.95 11.61 -21.17
CA ASP A 62 20.71 11.61 -22.61
C ASP A 62 19.76 10.53 -23.15
N GLU A 63 18.45 10.75 -22.97
CA GLU A 63 17.51 10.42 -24.04
C GLU A 63 17.07 11.73 -24.70
N LYS A 64 17.76 12.08 -25.80
CA LYS A 64 17.43 13.19 -26.68
C LYS A 64 16.03 12.99 -27.26
N THR A 65 15.02 13.45 -26.54
CA THR A 65 13.79 13.98 -27.14
C THR A 65 13.76 15.46 -26.80
N SER A 66 14.33 16.28 -27.67
CA SER A 66 14.16 17.73 -27.62
C SER A 66 12.71 18.08 -27.97
N LYS A 67 11.83 18.04 -26.98
CA LYS A 67 10.53 18.73 -26.98
C LYS A 67 10.24 19.14 -25.53
N GLU A 68 10.58 20.39 -25.21
CA GLU A 68 10.18 21.21 -24.04
C GLU A 68 10.16 20.55 -22.65
N ASP A 69 10.90 21.14 -21.70
CA ASP A 69 10.80 20.73 -20.28
C ASP A 69 9.38 21.00 -19.75
N PRO A 70 8.59 19.97 -19.39
CA PRO A 70 7.20 20.16 -18.95
C PRO A 70 7.11 20.98 -17.66
N ILE A 71 8.19 21.03 -16.86
CA ILE A 71 8.24 21.90 -15.68
C ILE A 71 8.29 23.37 -16.10
N GLN A 72 9.03 23.71 -17.16
CA GLN A 72 9.07 25.06 -17.70
C GLN A 72 7.73 25.44 -18.31
N LEU A 73 7.14 24.57 -19.13
CA LEU A 73 5.82 24.77 -19.71
C LEU A 73 4.76 25.06 -18.63
N TYR A 74 4.77 24.29 -17.54
CA TYR A 74 3.88 24.53 -16.42
C TYR A 74 4.13 25.87 -15.73
N LYS A 75 5.39 26.25 -15.51
CA LYS A 75 5.76 27.53 -14.88
C LYS A 75 5.37 28.74 -15.74
N THR A 76 5.40 28.61 -17.07
CA THR A 76 4.99 29.66 -18.01
C THR A 76 3.49 29.71 -18.24
N GLY A 77 2.71 28.82 -17.62
CA GLY A 77 1.25 28.75 -17.77
C GLY A 77 0.77 27.96 -19.00
N SER A 78 1.68 27.32 -19.74
CA SER A 78 1.35 26.43 -20.87
C SER A 78 0.89 25.05 -20.37
N PHE A 79 -0.22 25.03 -19.62
CA PHE A 79 -0.67 23.82 -18.91
C PHE A 79 -1.11 22.69 -19.84
N SER A 80 -1.70 22.98 -20.99
CA SER A 80 -2.13 21.98 -21.98
C SER A 80 -0.93 21.26 -22.63
N GLU A 81 0.14 21.98 -22.92
CA GLU A 81 1.38 21.40 -23.45
C GLU A 81 2.11 20.59 -22.37
N ALA A 82 2.15 21.10 -21.14
CA ALA A 82 2.70 20.38 -20.00
C ALA A 82 1.95 19.07 -19.72
N GLU A 83 0.61 19.09 -19.77
CA GLU A 83 -0.25 17.91 -19.68
C GLU A 83 0.12 16.87 -20.73
N ARG A 84 0.20 17.28 -22.01
CA ARG A 84 0.53 16.36 -23.11
C ARG A 84 1.88 15.68 -22.88
N VAL A 85 2.91 16.44 -22.51
CA VAL A 85 4.27 15.91 -22.28
C VAL A 85 4.30 15.00 -21.05
N TRP A 86 3.64 15.37 -19.94
CA TRP A 86 3.58 14.48 -18.78
C TRP A 86 2.75 13.23 -19.03
N ARG A 87 1.68 13.29 -19.82
CA ARG A 87 0.91 12.11 -20.23
C ARG A 87 1.78 11.12 -21.01
N GLU A 88 2.61 11.60 -21.94
CA GLU A 88 3.60 10.77 -22.64
C GLU A 88 4.59 10.14 -21.65
N LYS A 89 5.07 10.88 -20.65
CA LYS A 89 5.96 10.35 -19.61
C LYS A 89 5.30 9.30 -18.73
N VAL A 90 4.02 9.44 -18.38
CA VAL A 90 3.26 8.41 -17.65
C VAL A 90 3.18 7.12 -18.46
N LEU A 91 3.06 7.18 -19.80
CA LEU A 91 3.05 5.97 -20.62
C LEU A 91 4.40 5.23 -20.61
N VAL A 92 5.51 5.97 -20.55
CA VAL A 92 6.87 5.40 -20.50
C VAL A 92 7.18 4.81 -19.13
N ASN A 93 6.87 5.53 -18.05
CA ASN A 93 6.99 5.03 -16.68
C ASN A 93 5.68 5.19 -15.92
N PRO A 94 4.77 4.20 -16.02
CA PRO A 94 3.46 4.27 -15.38
C PRO A 94 3.52 4.29 -13.86
N ARG A 95 4.67 3.99 -13.23
CA ARG A 95 4.78 3.91 -11.77
C ARG A 95 5.55 5.05 -11.14
N ASP A 96 5.87 6.09 -11.91
CA ASP A 96 6.52 7.27 -11.35
C ASP A 96 5.49 8.17 -10.63
N PRO A 97 5.53 8.26 -9.29
CA PRO A 97 4.59 9.07 -8.53
C PRO A 97 4.77 10.57 -8.79
N VAL A 98 5.99 11.03 -9.10
CA VAL A 98 6.28 12.43 -9.37
C VAL A 98 5.67 12.84 -10.70
N VAL A 99 5.83 12.02 -11.75
CA VAL A 99 5.25 12.29 -13.06
C VAL A 99 3.73 12.29 -12.99
N ARG A 100 3.12 11.31 -12.32
CA ARG A 100 1.65 11.27 -12.12
C ARG A 100 1.14 12.48 -11.32
N ASN A 101 1.82 12.87 -10.25
CA ASN A 101 1.47 14.06 -9.48
C ASN A 101 1.60 15.35 -10.31
N ASN A 102 2.61 15.46 -11.17
CA ASN A 102 2.76 16.62 -12.04
C ASN A 102 1.70 16.67 -13.14
N LEU A 103 1.34 15.51 -13.71
CA LEU A 103 0.20 15.41 -14.62
C LEU A 103 -1.10 15.85 -13.93
N ALA A 104 -1.31 15.41 -12.69
CA ALA A 104 -2.45 15.84 -11.87
C ALA A 104 -2.46 17.36 -11.64
N LEU A 105 -1.31 17.98 -11.36
CA LEU A 105 -1.19 19.43 -11.26
C LEU A 105 -1.59 20.12 -12.57
N ALA A 106 -1.16 19.61 -13.73
CA ALA A 106 -1.56 20.18 -15.01
C ALA A 106 -3.08 20.12 -15.22
N TYR A 107 -3.71 18.97 -14.98
CA TYR A 107 -5.17 18.84 -15.06
C TYR A 107 -5.88 19.78 -14.10
N PHE A 108 -5.36 19.95 -12.88
CA PHE A 108 -5.93 20.86 -11.89
C PHE A 108 -5.92 22.31 -12.38
N GLN A 109 -4.83 22.76 -13.02
CA GLN A 109 -4.75 24.10 -13.60
C GLN A 109 -5.64 24.27 -14.84
N LEU A 110 -5.88 23.19 -15.58
CA LEU A 110 -6.83 23.15 -16.70
C LEU A 110 -8.31 23.13 -16.22
N GLY A 111 -8.56 22.98 -14.92
CA GLY A 111 -9.89 22.92 -14.33
C GLY A 111 -10.55 21.54 -14.38
N ASP A 112 -9.84 20.51 -14.88
CA ASP A 112 -10.30 19.12 -14.87
C ASP A 112 -9.93 18.47 -13.52
N LYS A 113 -10.82 18.67 -12.55
CA LYS A 113 -10.56 18.30 -11.15
C LYS A 113 -10.64 16.80 -10.95
N GLU A 114 -11.42 16.10 -11.75
CA GLU A 114 -11.65 14.67 -11.72
C GLU A 114 -10.40 13.91 -12.18
N ARG A 115 -9.81 14.31 -13.32
CA ARG A 115 -8.52 13.74 -13.75
C ARG A 115 -7.39 14.13 -12.82
N ALA A 116 -7.39 15.36 -12.28
CA ALA A 116 -6.42 15.77 -11.28
C ALA A 116 -6.47 14.86 -10.04
N LEU A 117 -7.67 14.61 -9.50
CA LEU A 117 -7.84 13.68 -8.40
C LEU A 117 -7.37 12.27 -8.78
N ALA A 118 -7.72 11.75 -9.95
CA ALA A 118 -7.36 10.38 -10.33
C ALA A 118 -5.84 10.16 -10.40
N TYR A 119 -5.12 11.06 -11.08
CA TYR A 119 -3.66 10.96 -11.21
C TYR A 119 -2.95 11.27 -9.89
N GLY A 120 -3.44 12.22 -9.10
CA GLY A 120 -2.90 12.51 -7.77
C GLY A 120 -3.12 11.36 -6.80
N LEU A 121 -4.33 10.79 -6.77
CA LEU A 121 -4.66 9.61 -5.98
C LEU A 121 -3.75 8.44 -6.37
N SER A 122 -3.56 8.20 -7.66
CA SER A 122 -2.61 7.19 -8.11
C SER A 122 -1.19 7.43 -7.61
N ALA A 123 -0.67 8.66 -7.71
CA ALA A 123 0.64 9.01 -7.16
C ALA A 123 0.72 8.72 -5.64
N TYR A 124 -0.34 9.05 -4.89
CA TYR A 124 -0.45 8.78 -3.46
C TYR A 124 -0.52 7.29 -3.14
N LEU A 125 -1.20 6.47 -3.95
CA LEU A 125 -1.26 5.02 -3.76
C LEU A 125 0.10 4.35 -4.01
N ILE A 126 0.89 4.90 -4.93
CA ILE A 126 2.24 4.42 -5.24
C ILE A 126 3.23 4.83 -4.15
N SER A 127 3.29 6.12 -3.82
CA SER A 127 4.30 6.70 -2.91
C SER A 127 3.77 7.95 -2.20
N PRO A 128 3.04 7.79 -1.09
CA PRO A 128 2.54 8.90 -0.28
C PRO A 128 3.67 9.69 0.40
N GLU A 129 4.84 9.08 0.60
CA GLU A 129 6.02 9.70 1.19
C GLU A 129 6.75 10.67 0.24
N THR A 130 6.45 10.62 -1.06
CA THR A 130 7.04 11.56 -2.02
C THR A 130 6.62 12.99 -1.69
N ALA A 131 7.59 13.89 -1.65
CA ALA A 131 7.36 15.29 -1.36
C ALA A 131 6.23 15.86 -2.24
N SER A 132 5.36 16.66 -1.63
CA SER A 132 4.18 17.29 -2.24
C SER A 132 3.04 16.36 -2.67
N VAL A 133 3.25 15.05 -2.89
CA VAL A 133 2.18 14.13 -3.35
C VAL A 133 1.00 14.06 -2.38
N ALA A 134 1.28 13.81 -1.09
CA ALA A 134 0.24 13.71 -0.06
C ALA A 134 -0.51 15.04 0.19
N TRP A 135 0.17 16.17 -0.02
CA TRP A 135 -0.46 17.49 0.10
C TRP A 135 -1.34 17.77 -1.12
N ASN A 136 -0.77 17.67 -2.32
CA ASN A 136 -1.46 17.95 -3.59
C ASN A 136 -2.70 17.07 -3.76
N THR A 137 -2.60 15.78 -3.47
CA THR A 137 -3.73 14.86 -3.60
C THR A 137 -4.91 15.26 -2.71
N ARG A 138 -4.64 15.79 -1.50
CA ARG A 138 -5.70 16.34 -0.64
C ARG A 138 -6.34 17.59 -1.26
N ILE A 139 -5.55 18.47 -1.87
CA ILE A 139 -6.07 19.64 -2.58
C ILE A 139 -6.95 19.20 -3.76
N PHE A 140 -6.52 18.22 -4.55
CA PHE A 140 -7.32 17.70 -5.64
C PHE A 140 -8.61 17.05 -5.15
N ALA A 141 -8.56 16.31 -4.04
CA ALA A 141 -9.73 15.72 -3.43
C ALA A 141 -10.73 16.77 -2.92
N GLN A 142 -10.25 17.88 -2.34
CA GLN A 142 -11.10 19.01 -1.95
C GLN A 142 -11.70 19.74 -3.15
N GLY A 143 -11.03 19.72 -4.30
CA GLY A 143 -11.52 20.33 -5.52
C GLY A 143 -12.59 19.49 -6.24
N ALA A 144 -12.49 18.16 -6.16
CA ALA A 144 -13.37 17.23 -6.86
C ALA A 144 -14.81 17.31 -6.37
N ASP A 145 -15.77 17.16 -7.30
CA ASP A 145 -17.19 17.28 -6.98
C ASP A 145 -17.71 16.11 -6.14
N GLN A 146 -17.16 14.91 -6.35
CA GLN A 146 -17.54 13.70 -5.63
C GLN A 146 -16.31 12.87 -5.26
N LEU A 147 -16.34 12.33 -4.04
CA LEU A 147 -15.29 11.47 -3.52
C LEU A 147 -15.86 10.11 -3.19
N ASP A 148 -15.21 9.07 -3.70
CA ASP A 148 -15.50 7.70 -3.29
C ASP A 148 -15.17 7.53 -1.80
N ARG A 149 -16.00 6.75 -1.08
CA ARG A 149 -15.76 6.45 0.34
C ARG A 149 -14.37 5.85 0.58
N ALA A 150 -13.87 5.04 -0.36
CA ALA A 150 -12.52 4.47 -0.22
C ALA A 150 -11.42 5.54 -0.24
N VAL A 151 -11.61 6.62 -1.00
CA VAL A 151 -10.68 7.76 -1.05
C VAL A 151 -10.73 8.54 0.26
N LEU A 152 -11.94 8.81 0.77
CA LEU A 152 -12.13 9.48 2.06
C LEU A 152 -11.47 8.72 3.22
N ALA A 153 -11.57 7.39 3.23
CA ALA A 153 -10.97 6.54 4.26
C ALA A 153 -9.44 6.67 4.37
N LEU A 154 -8.75 7.09 3.30
CA LEU A 154 -7.30 7.29 3.33
C LEU A 154 -6.86 8.40 4.28
N TRP A 155 -7.74 9.37 4.55
CA TRP A 155 -7.44 10.56 5.35
C TRP A 155 -8.36 10.72 6.55
N ASP A 156 -9.12 9.69 6.90
CA ASP A 156 -9.92 9.71 8.12
C ASP A 156 -9.01 9.86 9.35
N ASP A 157 -9.30 10.85 10.20
CA ASP A 157 -8.51 11.13 11.40
C ASP A 157 -8.75 10.08 12.50
N GLN A 158 -9.83 9.29 12.41
CA GLN A 158 -10.24 8.31 13.40
C GLN A 158 -9.64 6.92 13.11
N GLY A 159 -8.31 6.75 13.21
CA GLY A 159 -7.72 5.40 13.22
C GLY A 159 -6.30 5.26 12.71
N ALA A 160 -6.04 4.16 12.01
CA ALA A 160 -4.72 3.79 11.52
C ALA A 160 -4.38 4.39 10.13
N SER A 161 -5.03 5.49 9.73
CA SER A 161 -4.76 6.24 8.49
C SER A 161 -3.34 6.83 8.43
N TRP A 162 -2.65 6.94 9.57
CA TRP A 162 -1.21 7.24 9.59
C TRP A 162 -0.39 6.20 8.81
N LEU A 163 -0.87 4.95 8.68
CA LEU A 163 -0.23 3.91 7.88
C LEU A 163 -0.20 4.27 6.39
N THR A 164 -1.31 4.79 5.85
CA THR A 164 -1.43 5.15 4.43
C THR A 164 -0.60 6.39 4.07
N ARG A 165 -0.21 7.19 5.07
CA ARG A 165 0.73 8.31 4.91
C ARG A 165 2.18 7.87 4.89
N ARG A 166 2.50 6.70 5.43
CA ARG A 166 3.88 6.27 5.67
C ARG A 166 4.50 5.55 4.47
N LEU A 167 3.70 4.71 3.82
CA LEU A 167 4.08 3.89 2.68
C LEU A 167 2.87 3.69 1.78
N GLY A 168 3.13 3.57 0.48
CA GLY A 168 2.12 3.24 -0.52
C GLY A 168 1.67 1.78 -0.46
N VAL A 169 0.76 1.41 -1.34
CA VAL A 169 0.19 0.06 -1.43
C VAL A 169 1.27 -1.00 -1.65
N PHE A 170 2.22 -0.75 -2.55
CA PHE A 170 3.32 -1.68 -2.81
C PHE A 170 4.25 -1.86 -1.60
N GLY A 171 4.50 -0.78 -0.84
CA GLY A 171 5.31 -0.84 0.37
C GLY A 171 4.68 -1.75 1.43
N TRP A 172 3.37 -1.61 1.65
CA TRP A 172 2.64 -2.45 2.59
C TRP A 172 2.47 -3.90 2.13
N GLN A 173 2.27 -4.13 0.83
CA GLN A 173 2.33 -5.48 0.25
C GLN A 173 3.71 -6.12 0.48
N GLY A 174 4.79 -5.36 0.30
CA GLY A 174 6.15 -5.79 0.60
C GLY A 174 6.34 -6.16 2.07
N ILE A 175 5.85 -5.33 3.00
CA ILE A 175 5.90 -5.64 4.45
C ILE A 175 5.14 -6.92 4.78
N LEU A 176 4.00 -7.18 4.15
CA LEU A 176 3.22 -8.40 4.36
C LEU A 176 4.00 -9.64 3.89
N VAL A 177 4.63 -9.57 2.71
CA VAL A 177 5.48 -10.64 2.18
C VAL A 177 6.69 -10.88 3.09
N LEU A 178 7.40 -9.82 3.50
CA LEU A 178 8.54 -9.90 4.41
C LEU A 178 8.14 -10.44 5.78
N GLY A 179 6.99 -10.02 6.31
CA GLY A 179 6.45 -10.53 7.57
C GLY A 179 6.13 -12.02 7.50
N SER A 180 5.56 -12.48 6.39
CA SER A 180 5.28 -13.89 6.13
C SER A 180 6.57 -14.72 6.03
N ALA A 181 7.57 -14.21 5.31
CA ALA A 181 8.89 -14.83 5.22
C ALA A 181 9.60 -14.89 6.59
N ALA A 182 9.49 -13.83 7.40
CA ALA A 182 10.03 -13.80 8.76
C ALA A 182 9.36 -14.82 9.68
N CYS A 183 8.03 -15.01 9.57
CA CYS A 183 7.32 -16.08 10.28
C CYS A 183 7.81 -17.46 9.85
N ALA A 184 8.02 -17.71 8.56
CA ALA A 184 8.56 -18.98 8.07
C ALA A 184 9.99 -19.23 8.59
N LEU A 185 10.84 -18.20 8.59
CA LEU A 185 12.19 -18.25 9.18
C LEU A 185 12.14 -18.54 10.68
N ALA A 186 11.20 -17.94 11.40
CA ALA A 186 11.02 -18.16 12.83
C ALA A 186 10.67 -19.62 13.16
N VAL A 187 9.80 -20.24 12.35
CA VAL A 187 9.50 -21.68 12.48
C VAL A 187 10.75 -22.51 12.21
N GLY A 188 11.52 -22.19 11.16
CA GLY A 188 12.79 -22.86 10.87
C GLY A 188 13.80 -22.77 12.01
N LEU A 189 13.97 -21.58 12.61
CA LEU A 189 14.82 -21.37 13.79
C LEU A 189 14.30 -22.12 15.02
N GLY A 190 12.99 -22.17 15.20
CA GLY A 190 12.33 -22.95 16.24
C GLY A 190 12.64 -24.45 16.11
N LEU A 191 12.51 -25.01 14.91
CA LEU A 191 12.86 -26.41 14.62
C LEU A 191 14.36 -26.68 14.81
N ALA A 192 15.22 -25.79 14.30
CA ALA A 192 16.67 -25.90 14.47
C ALA A 192 17.11 -25.86 15.94
N SER A 193 16.37 -25.14 16.79
CA SER A 193 16.63 -25.11 18.24
C SER A 193 16.45 -26.49 18.90
N GLY A 194 15.60 -27.35 18.33
CA GLY A 194 15.42 -28.73 18.77
C GLY A 194 16.55 -29.67 18.34
N TYR A 195 17.25 -29.36 17.25
CA TYR A 195 18.35 -30.19 16.72
C TYR A 195 19.71 -29.84 17.33
N PHE A 196 20.00 -28.54 17.55
CA PHE A 196 21.29 -28.10 18.05
C PHE A 196 21.27 -27.81 19.57
N GLU A 197 21.49 -28.83 20.40
CA GLU A 197 21.44 -28.73 21.87
C GLU A 197 22.33 -27.61 22.44
N LYS A 198 23.56 -27.45 21.93
CA LYS A 198 24.50 -26.41 22.38
C LYS A 198 24.02 -24.98 22.15
N ARG A 199 23.15 -24.75 21.15
CA ARG A 199 22.65 -23.41 20.76
C ARG A 199 21.14 -23.25 20.96
N ARG A 200 20.46 -24.22 21.57
CA ARG A 200 19.00 -24.28 21.71
C ARG A 200 18.38 -22.99 22.23
N THR A 201 18.84 -22.49 23.37
CA THR A 201 18.25 -21.29 24.00
C THR A 201 18.44 -20.03 23.16
N MET A 202 19.57 -19.92 22.45
CA MET A 202 19.82 -18.80 21.55
C MET A 202 18.92 -18.86 20.31
N LEU A 203 18.90 -20.01 19.63
CA LEU A 203 18.07 -20.22 18.44
C LEU A 203 16.58 -20.05 18.73
N PHE A 204 16.11 -20.55 19.87
CA PHE A 204 14.72 -20.39 20.29
C PHE A 204 14.36 -18.92 20.54
N ARG A 205 15.23 -18.15 21.22
CA ARG A 205 14.99 -16.71 21.44
C ARG A 205 15.00 -15.91 20.15
N LEU A 206 15.92 -16.23 19.22
CA LEU A 206 15.96 -15.62 17.88
C LEU A 206 14.71 -15.98 17.07
N GLY A 207 14.27 -17.23 17.10
CA GLY A 207 13.02 -17.68 16.48
C GLY A 207 11.81 -16.95 17.06
N ALA A 208 11.70 -16.87 18.38
CA ALA A 208 10.60 -16.14 19.03
C ALA A 208 10.60 -14.64 18.65
N GLY A 209 11.77 -13.99 18.62
CA GLY A 209 11.86 -12.59 18.22
C GLY A 209 11.51 -12.33 16.76
N THR A 210 12.02 -13.17 15.85
CA THR A 210 11.66 -13.10 14.42
C THR A 210 10.18 -13.35 14.19
N LEU A 211 9.55 -14.25 14.96
CA LEU A 211 8.11 -14.50 14.90
C LEU A 211 7.31 -13.25 15.29
N VAL A 212 7.68 -12.59 16.38
CA VAL A 212 7.00 -11.37 16.84
C VAL A 212 7.09 -10.27 15.79
N VAL A 213 8.27 -10.04 15.21
CA VAL A 213 8.45 -9.05 14.14
C VAL A 213 7.62 -9.42 12.91
N GLY A 214 7.62 -10.68 12.51
CA GLY A 214 6.82 -11.17 11.38
C GLY A 214 5.32 -10.95 11.58
N LEU A 215 4.79 -11.28 12.76
CA LEU A 215 3.38 -11.08 13.11
C LEU A 215 3.01 -9.59 13.17
N LEU A 216 3.88 -8.73 13.69
CA LEU A 216 3.67 -7.28 13.68
C LEU A 216 3.63 -6.72 12.25
N GLY A 217 4.55 -7.17 11.38
CA GLY A 217 4.57 -6.81 9.97
C GLY A 217 3.28 -7.21 9.25
N ILE A 218 2.81 -8.45 9.46
CA ILE A 218 1.54 -8.94 8.90
C ILE A 218 0.36 -8.12 9.44
N GLY A 219 0.30 -7.86 10.75
CA GLY A 219 -0.79 -7.11 11.37
C GLY A 219 -0.88 -5.67 10.84
N THR A 220 0.25 -4.97 10.79
CA THR A 220 0.31 -3.59 10.27
C THR A 220 0.08 -3.51 8.77
N GLY A 221 0.68 -4.40 7.99
CA GLY A 221 0.46 -4.49 6.54
C GLY A 221 -0.99 -4.84 6.20
N GLY A 222 -1.59 -5.80 6.91
CA GLY A 222 -3.00 -6.16 6.74
C GLY A 222 -3.95 -5.01 7.09
N ALA A 223 -3.69 -4.30 8.20
CA ALA A 223 -4.46 -3.12 8.56
C ALA A 223 -4.36 -2.01 7.50
N ALA A 224 -3.14 -1.70 7.03
CA ALA A 224 -2.92 -0.69 6.00
C ALA A 224 -3.63 -1.03 4.68
N LEU A 225 -3.48 -2.26 4.19
CA LEU A 225 -4.14 -2.72 2.95
C LEU A 225 -5.66 -2.79 3.11
N GLY A 226 -6.17 -3.07 4.31
CA GLY A 226 -7.59 -2.97 4.63
C GLY A 226 -8.14 -1.55 4.49
N ILE A 227 -7.36 -0.52 4.87
CA ILE A 227 -7.74 0.89 4.71
C ILE A 227 -7.71 1.30 3.24
N TYR A 228 -6.67 0.92 2.49
CA TYR A 228 -6.66 1.12 1.03
C TYR A 228 -7.85 0.40 0.37
N GLY A 229 -8.27 -0.74 0.91
CA GLY A 229 -9.47 -1.46 0.50
C GLY A 229 -9.43 -1.78 -0.99
N LYS A 230 -10.48 -1.37 -1.73
CA LYS A 230 -10.54 -1.57 -3.18
C LYS A 230 -9.49 -0.80 -3.97
N LEU A 231 -8.88 0.23 -3.38
CA LEU A 231 -7.79 0.98 -4.02
C LEU A 231 -6.48 0.19 -4.04
N ALA A 232 -6.33 -0.85 -3.20
CA ALA A 232 -5.15 -1.70 -3.21
C ALA A 232 -5.10 -2.67 -4.40
N ASP A 233 -6.19 -2.79 -5.15
CA ASP A 233 -6.28 -3.67 -6.31
C ASP A 233 -5.51 -3.09 -7.50
N ARG A 234 -4.64 -3.91 -8.11
CA ARG A 234 -3.85 -3.55 -9.29
C ARG A 234 -4.74 -3.10 -10.46
N SER A 235 -5.93 -3.67 -10.59
CA SER A 235 -6.90 -3.33 -11.64
C SER A 235 -7.86 -2.20 -11.26
N ALA A 236 -7.59 -1.47 -10.18
CA ALA A 236 -8.41 -0.33 -9.80
C ALA A 236 -8.31 0.80 -10.83
N VAL A 237 -9.48 1.27 -11.28
CA VAL A 237 -9.64 2.41 -12.20
C VAL A 237 -10.62 3.40 -11.59
N MET A 238 -10.37 4.69 -11.81
CA MET A 238 -11.30 5.75 -11.44
C MET A 238 -12.04 6.26 -12.68
N ILE A 239 -13.36 6.38 -12.58
CA ILE A 239 -14.20 7.01 -13.60
C ILE A 239 -14.02 8.52 -13.47
N VAL A 240 -13.65 9.21 -14.55
CA VAL A 240 -13.40 10.66 -14.53
C VAL A 240 -14.47 11.48 -15.23
N ASP A 241 -15.29 10.87 -16.10
CA ASP A 241 -16.40 11.54 -16.78
C ASP A 241 -17.73 10.82 -16.52
N VAL A 242 -18.84 11.56 -16.52
CA VAL A 242 -20.19 10.99 -16.38
C VAL A 242 -20.59 10.30 -17.69
N VAL A 243 -20.33 8.99 -17.80
CA VAL A 243 -20.68 8.20 -18.99
C VAL A 243 -21.45 6.94 -18.59
N PRO A 244 -22.58 6.62 -19.26
CA PRO A 244 -23.34 5.42 -18.97
C PRO A 244 -22.57 4.16 -19.33
N LEU A 245 -22.67 3.15 -18.46
CA LEU A 245 -22.16 1.81 -18.76
C LEU A 245 -23.00 1.14 -19.84
N ARG A 246 -22.31 0.44 -20.75
CA ARG A 246 -22.93 -0.29 -21.85
C ARG A 246 -22.78 -1.80 -21.66
N SER A 247 -23.77 -2.57 -22.09
CA SER A 247 -23.70 -4.04 -22.07
C SER A 247 -22.66 -4.60 -23.08
N VAL A 248 -22.45 -3.89 -24.19
CA VAL A 248 -21.58 -4.26 -25.32
C VAL A 248 -20.62 -3.11 -25.64
N PRO A 249 -19.37 -3.38 -26.07
CA PRO A 249 -18.39 -2.34 -26.45
C PRO A 249 -18.70 -1.71 -27.83
N THR A 250 -19.91 -1.17 -27.99
CA THR A 250 -20.39 -0.59 -29.25
C THR A 250 -21.19 0.68 -28.98
N GLU A 251 -21.00 1.71 -29.81
CA GLU A 251 -21.71 2.99 -29.67
C GLU A 251 -23.14 2.96 -30.25
N VAL A 252 -23.38 2.03 -31.17
CA VAL A 252 -24.56 1.93 -32.04
C VAL A 252 -25.83 1.52 -31.29
N GLU A 253 -25.71 0.76 -30.20
CA GLU A 253 -26.89 0.32 -29.44
C GLU A 253 -27.16 1.23 -28.22
N PRO A 254 -28.41 1.67 -28.02
CA PRO A 254 -28.81 2.56 -26.92
C PRO A 254 -28.98 1.83 -25.57
N GLN A 255 -28.46 0.61 -25.42
CA GLN A 255 -28.53 -0.14 -24.16
C GLN A 255 -27.51 0.41 -23.14
N ALA A 256 -27.78 1.64 -22.68
CA ALA A 256 -27.13 2.28 -21.56
C ALA A 256 -27.83 1.80 -20.28
N GLU A 257 -27.08 1.13 -19.40
CA GLU A 257 -27.64 0.66 -18.13
C GLU A 257 -27.74 1.80 -17.13
N LYS A 258 -26.58 2.22 -16.62
CA LYS A 258 -26.48 3.12 -15.47
C LYS A 258 -25.21 3.93 -15.59
N ALA A 259 -25.34 5.24 -15.41
CA ALA A 259 -24.20 6.14 -15.29
C ALA A 259 -23.73 6.19 -13.84
N TYR A 260 -22.41 6.25 -13.69
CA TYR A 260 -21.77 6.46 -12.41
C TYR A 260 -21.15 7.85 -12.38
N PRO A 261 -21.18 8.52 -11.21
CA PRO A 261 -20.57 9.82 -11.10
C PRO A 261 -19.04 9.73 -11.19
N PRO A 262 -18.37 10.80 -11.63
CA PRO A 262 -16.92 10.86 -11.62
C PRO A 262 -16.41 10.76 -10.19
N GLY A 263 -15.18 10.26 -10.02
CA GLY A 263 -14.62 9.90 -8.72
C GLY A 263 -14.99 8.50 -8.26
N SER A 264 -15.97 7.83 -8.89
CA SER A 264 -16.29 6.43 -8.59
C SER A 264 -15.13 5.50 -8.95
N VAL A 265 -14.78 4.60 -8.02
CA VAL A 265 -13.71 3.62 -8.25
C VAL A 265 -14.29 2.25 -8.57
N ALA A 266 -13.81 1.70 -9.69
CA ALA A 266 -14.23 0.42 -10.25
C ALA A 266 -13.04 -0.54 -10.44
N HIS A 267 -13.36 -1.81 -10.68
CA HIS A 267 -12.41 -2.85 -11.01
C HIS A 267 -12.39 -3.10 -12.52
N LEU A 268 -11.24 -2.98 -13.17
CA LEU A 268 -11.07 -3.29 -14.59
C LEU A 268 -11.00 -4.81 -14.81
N GLU A 269 -11.94 -5.38 -15.55
CA GLU A 269 -11.95 -6.81 -15.87
C GLU A 269 -11.22 -7.12 -17.18
N LYS A 270 -11.51 -6.33 -18.23
CA LYS A 270 -11.04 -6.58 -19.60
C LYS A 270 -10.88 -5.28 -20.36
N SER A 271 -9.97 -5.25 -21.31
CA SER A 271 -9.84 -4.18 -22.30
C SER A 271 -9.98 -4.75 -23.72
N PHE A 272 -10.65 -4.00 -24.60
CA PHE A 272 -10.89 -4.38 -25.99
C PHE A 272 -11.00 -3.13 -26.88
N LEU A 273 -10.04 -2.91 -27.78
CA LEU A 273 -10.08 -1.85 -28.81
C LEU A 273 -10.55 -0.47 -28.31
N GLY A 274 -9.93 0.05 -27.24
CA GLY A 274 -10.27 1.35 -26.65
C GLY A 274 -11.52 1.35 -25.77
N TRP A 275 -12.08 0.17 -25.51
CA TRP A 275 -13.10 -0.08 -24.49
C TRP A 275 -12.50 -0.81 -23.30
N SER A 276 -13.07 -0.54 -22.14
CA SER A 276 -12.73 -1.15 -20.88
C SER A 276 -14.00 -1.69 -20.23
N LYS A 277 -14.04 -2.98 -19.93
CA LYS A 277 -15.09 -3.59 -19.12
C LYS A 277 -14.75 -3.38 -17.66
N ILE A 278 -15.60 -2.67 -16.94
CA ILE A 278 -15.44 -2.40 -15.52
C ILE A 278 -16.52 -3.10 -14.72
N ARG A 279 -16.21 -3.40 -13.46
CA ARG A 279 -17.13 -3.94 -12.47
C ARG A 279 -17.14 -3.06 -11.24
N MET A 280 -18.32 -2.65 -10.84
CA MET A 280 -18.56 -1.79 -9.70
C MET A 280 -18.67 -2.60 -8.39
N PRO A 281 -18.52 -1.97 -7.22
CA PRO A 281 -18.63 -2.66 -5.94
C PRO A 281 -19.98 -3.34 -5.69
N ASN A 282 -21.05 -2.86 -6.32
CA ASN A 282 -22.39 -3.46 -6.26
C ASN A 282 -22.60 -4.59 -7.27
N GLN A 283 -21.54 -5.07 -7.93
CA GLN A 283 -21.54 -6.11 -8.96
C GLN A 283 -22.10 -5.70 -10.34
N ASP A 284 -22.54 -4.44 -10.51
CA ASP A 284 -22.88 -3.92 -11.83
C ASP A 284 -21.62 -3.94 -12.71
N ALA A 285 -21.75 -4.40 -13.95
CA ALA A 285 -20.62 -4.51 -14.87
C ALA A 285 -21.01 -4.04 -16.26
N GLY A 286 -20.12 -3.29 -16.90
CA GLY A 286 -20.37 -2.79 -18.24
C GLY A 286 -19.12 -2.22 -18.89
N TRP A 287 -19.27 -1.85 -20.15
CA TRP A 287 -18.25 -1.30 -21.01
C TRP A 287 -18.32 0.22 -21.03
N ILE A 288 -17.16 0.84 -20.95
CA ILE A 288 -16.95 2.28 -21.05
C ILE A 288 -15.69 2.53 -21.91
N ARG A 289 -15.60 3.68 -22.59
CA ARG A 289 -14.38 4.07 -23.31
C ARG A 289 -13.23 4.25 -22.34
N THR A 290 -12.05 3.78 -22.72
CA THR A 290 -10.85 3.83 -21.87
C THR A 290 -10.43 5.27 -21.54
N GLU A 291 -10.75 6.26 -22.36
CA GLU A 291 -10.45 7.68 -22.14
C GLU A 291 -11.21 8.34 -20.98
N HIS A 292 -12.34 7.74 -20.57
CA HIS A 292 -13.12 8.17 -19.39
C HIS A 292 -12.68 7.48 -18.10
N LEU A 293 -11.60 6.68 -18.18
CA LEU A 293 -11.03 5.96 -17.06
C LEU A 293 -9.58 6.36 -16.87
N VAL A 294 -9.17 6.48 -15.62
CA VAL A 294 -7.77 6.62 -15.25
C VAL A 294 -7.35 5.40 -14.42
N PRO A 295 -6.36 4.60 -14.90
CA PRO A 295 -5.83 3.50 -14.12
C PRO A 295 -5.01 4.01 -12.93
N LEU A 296 -5.24 3.44 -11.75
CA LEU A 296 -4.57 3.87 -10.52
C LEU A 296 -3.15 3.28 -10.37
N TYR A 297 -2.77 2.30 -11.18
CA TYR A 297 -1.45 1.64 -11.18
C TYR A 297 -0.84 1.47 -12.57
#